data_AF-A0A7J4AY72-F1
#
_entry.id   AF-A0A7J4AY72-F1
#
_cell.length_a   1.000
_cell.length_b   1.000
_cell.length_c   1.000
_cell.angle_alpha   90.00
_cell.angle_beta   90.00
_cell.angle_gamma   90.00
#
_symmetry.space_group_name_H-M   'P 1'
#
loop_
_entity.id
_entity.type
_entity.pdbx_description
1 polymer ?
#
loop_
_entity_poly.entity_id
_entity_poly.type
_entity_poly.pdbx_seq_one_letter_code
_entity_poly.pdbx_strand_id
1 'polypeptide(L)'
;MQQLNWDKKEGLWINLNNLKDLSVIRLQVDEVHVGKGCLFGIALLIPYTAEMPIYVNPSARATTTTKPAPTVPGAPARAPQPSPSNKPQITGVNLPLPEPCTSPNKQWISIIGSGFVPESKVTLSIGSKVYSIPADRTDFVSPTQIDVYVGLTDPGTWTVQVTNPDNQQSNLFSFTLKDPKYITMEEAARYALDAGFDKNTAPIIVAIAWAESGGNIYASNYNNGDKNSWDRGILQINSYWHPEVSNEDAFNPAKAFQHAYRISKAGTDFREWNTFNTPPDNPKYKRYLDAAKEAVSHVISGTRR
;
A
#
# COMPACT_ATOMS: atom_id res chain seq x y z
N MET A 1 -1.96 14.76 45.93
CA MET A 1 -1.67 15.47 44.66
C MET A 1 -0.28 16.06 44.77
N GLN A 2 0.65 15.66 43.91
CA GLN A 2 1.95 16.34 43.79
C GLN A 2 1.80 17.48 42.78
N GLN A 3 2.28 18.66 43.13
CA GLN A 3 2.33 19.82 42.24
C GLN A 3 3.75 19.93 41.70
N LEU A 4 3.93 19.89 40.39
CA LEU A 4 5.22 20.03 39.71
C LEU A 4 5.20 21.31 38.86
N ASN A 5 6.22 22.16 39.03
CA ASN A 5 6.36 23.42 38.30
C ASN A 5 7.24 23.25 37.06
N TRP A 6 6.92 24.00 36.01
CA TRP A 6 7.42 23.86 34.64
C TRP A 6 8.51 24.88 34.27
N ASP A 7 9.46 24.48 33.41
CA ASP A 7 10.33 25.38 32.65
C ASP A 7 10.30 25.07 31.13
N LYS A 8 10.34 26.14 30.33
CA LYS A 8 9.61 26.33 29.05
C LYS A 8 10.16 25.65 27.79
N LYS A 9 11.02 24.62 27.85
CA LYS A 9 11.74 24.19 26.62
C LYS A 9 11.65 22.75 26.15
N GLU A 10 11.17 21.80 26.94
CA GLU A 10 11.02 20.42 26.44
C GLU A 10 9.71 19.79 26.92
N GLY A 11 9.16 18.87 26.11
CA GLY A 11 7.87 18.23 26.35
C GLY A 11 7.77 17.57 27.73
N LEU A 12 6.53 17.45 28.24
CA LEU A 12 6.26 16.88 29.55
C LEU A 12 6.40 15.35 29.50
N TRP A 13 7.39 14.79 30.20
CA TRP A 13 7.56 13.34 30.36
C TRP A 13 7.16 12.95 31.79
N ILE A 14 6.05 12.20 31.94
CA ILE A 14 5.62 11.67 33.24
C ILE A 14 5.98 10.18 33.27
N ASN A 15 6.89 9.79 34.17
CA ASN A 15 7.23 8.39 34.41
C ASN A 15 6.24 7.79 35.42
N LEU A 16 5.43 6.83 34.96
CA LEU A 16 4.34 6.24 35.75
C LEU A 16 4.72 4.92 36.43
N ASN A 17 5.98 4.48 36.34
CA ASN A 17 6.41 3.14 36.76
C ASN A 17 6.29 2.84 38.27
N ASN A 18 6.02 3.85 39.10
CA ASN A 18 5.92 3.71 40.56
C ASN A 18 4.49 3.84 41.12
N LEU A 19 3.46 3.94 40.27
CA LEU A 19 2.08 3.99 40.72
C LEU A 19 1.54 2.56 40.91
N LYS A 20 1.22 2.21 42.16
CA LYS A 20 0.76 0.86 42.53
C LYS A 20 -0.70 0.56 42.17
N ASP A 21 -1.45 1.57 41.72
CA ASP A 21 -2.85 1.44 41.35
C ASP A 21 -3.13 2.35 40.12
N LEU A 22 -3.35 1.74 38.96
CA LEU A 22 -3.54 2.42 37.67
C LEU A 22 -5.03 2.65 37.34
N SER A 23 -5.93 2.35 38.28
CA SER A 23 -7.38 2.34 38.04
C SER A 23 -7.94 3.71 37.65
N VAL A 24 -7.30 4.82 38.05
CA VAL A 24 -7.69 6.18 37.63
C VAL A 24 -6.48 7.13 37.62
N ILE A 25 -6.00 7.52 36.44
CA ILE A 25 -5.12 8.71 36.29
C ILE A 25 -5.98 9.84 35.71
N ARG A 26 -6.22 10.90 36.50
CA ARG A 26 -6.81 12.14 35.99
C ARG A 26 -5.70 13.14 35.73
N LEU A 27 -5.46 13.44 34.46
CA LEU A 27 -4.65 14.57 34.05
C LEU A 27 -5.60 15.76 33.87
N GLN A 28 -5.42 16.79 34.71
CA GLN A 28 -6.14 18.05 34.57
C GLN A 28 -5.12 19.10 34.12
N VAL A 29 -5.34 19.68 32.94
CA VAL A 29 -4.53 20.77 32.40
C VAL A 29 -5.35 22.03 32.58
N ASP A 30 -5.01 22.84 33.59
CA ASP A 30 -5.83 23.99 33.96
C ASP A 30 -5.63 25.21 33.04
N GLU A 31 -4.51 25.28 32.30
CA GLU A 31 -4.27 26.38 31.35
C GLU A 31 -3.22 26.04 30.28
N VAL A 32 -3.50 26.39 29.01
CA VAL A 32 -2.56 26.29 27.89
C VAL A 32 -2.35 27.68 27.28
N HIS A 33 -1.16 28.25 27.46
CA HIS A 33 -0.79 29.53 26.84
C HIS A 33 -0.20 29.28 25.45
N VAL A 34 -0.98 29.56 24.39
CA VAL A 34 -0.53 29.40 23.01
C VAL A 34 0.13 30.70 22.51
N GLY A 35 1.47 30.69 22.41
CA GLY A 35 2.18 31.64 21.57
C GLY A 35 1.95 31.30 20.09
N LYS A 36 1.74 32.31 19.23
CA LYS A 36 1.40 32.14 17.81
C LYS A 36 2.34 31.13 17.11
N GLY A 37 1.80 29.99 16.68
CA GLY A 37 2.37 29.23 15.55
C GLY A 37 2.75 27.75 15.73
N CYS A 38 2.45 27.05 16.83
CA CYS A 38 2.76 25.61 16.91
C CYS A 38 1.57 24.75 17.38
N LEU A 39 1.27 23.69 16.61
CA LEU A 39 0.44 22.55 17.02
C LEU A 39 1.24 21.74 18.06
N PHE A 40 0.66 21.47 19.23
CA PHE A 40 1.23 20.55 20.21
C PHE A 40 0.42 19.24 20.22
N GLY A 41 1.11 18.12 20.05
CA GLY A 41 0.58 16.78 20.29
C GLY A 41 1.04 16.27 21.66
N ILE A 42 0.13 15.72 22.45
CA ILE A 42 0.45 14.95 23.66
C ILE A 42 0.59 13.49 23.25
N ALA A 43 1.78 12.90 23.37
CA ALA A 43 2.00 11.48 23.16
C ALA A 43 2.05 10.76 24.51
N LEU A 44 1.18 9.77 24.70
CA LEU A 44 1.19 8.89 25.87
C LEU A 44 1.63 7.49 25.40
N LEU A 45 2.80 7.03 25.83
CA LEU A 45 3.23 5.64 25.64
C LEU A 45 2.78 4.83 26.85
N ILE A 46 1.82 3.93 26.66
CA ILE A 46 1.36 2.97 27.67
C ILE A 46 1.88 1.59 27.26
N PRO A 47 2.63 0.86 28.11
CA PRO A 47 2.93 -0.54 27.84
C PRO A 47 1.65 -1.38 27.94
N TYR A 48 1.59 -2.35 27.03
CA TYR A 48 0.50 -3.24 26.66
C TYR A 48 -0.32 -3.85 27.83
N THR A 49 -1.60 -4.11 27.53
CA THR A 49 -2.68 -4.76 28.32
C THR A 49 -3.52 -3.89 29.26
N ALA A 50 -4.39 -3.04 28.71
CA ALA A 50 -5.76 -2.80 29.18
C ALA A 50 -6.48 -1.88 28.18
N GLU A 51 -7.62 -2.32 27.64
CA GLU A 51 -8.50 -1.45 26.85
C GLU A 51 -9.13 -0.41 27.78
N MET A 52 -8.71 0.85 27.66
CA MET A 52 -9.44 1.99 28.23
C MET A 52 -9.80 2.97 27.11
N PRO A 53 -11.07 3.39 26.98
CA PRO A 53 -11.45 4.41 26.02
C PRO A 53 -10.89 5.78 26.46
N ILE A 54 -10.09 6.40 25.60
CA ILE A 54 -9.66 7.79 25.78
C ILE A 54 -10.79 8.71 25.32
N TYR A 55 -11.36 9.48 26.24
CA TYR A 55 -12.31 10.56 25.91
C TYR A 55 -11.57 11.89 25.82
N VAL A 56 -11.42 12.43 24.60
CA VAL A 56 -10.98 13.81 24.38
C VAL A 56 -12.23 14.65 24.11
N ASN A 57 -12.53 15.61 24.98
CA ASN A 57 -13.65 16.53 24.81
C ASN A 57 -13.14 17.87 24.23
N PRO A 58 -13.38 18.20 22.96
CA PRO A 58 -13.07 19.53 22.44
C PRO A 58 -14.25 20.45 22.75
N SER A 59 -14.17 21.19 23.85
CA SER A 59 -14.99 22.39 24.03
C SER A 59 -14.18 23.49 24.70
N ALA A 60 -13.65 24.38 23.86
CA ALA A 60 -13.38 25.75 24.24
C ALA A 60 -14.04 26.65 23.18
N ARG A 61 -15.29 27.07 23.45
CA ARG A 61 -15.89 28.21 22.76
C ARG A 61 -16.19 29.27 23.82
N ALA A 62 -15.66 30.47 23.59
CA ALA A 62 -15.65 31.61 24.49
C ALA A 62 -17.05 31.99 25.00
N THR A 63 -17.15 32.18 26.32
CA THR A 63 -18.30 32.76 27.01
C THR A 63 -18.14 34.28 27.08
N THR A 64 -18.99 35.02 26.35
CA THR A 64 -19.31 36.41 26.69
C THR A 64 -20.44 36.39 27.72
N THR A 65 -20.16 36.93 28.90
CA THR A 65 -21.11 37.09 30.01
C THR A 65 -22.15 38.15 29.69
N THR A 66 -23.41 37.74 29.57
CA THR A 66 -24.57 38.63 29.75
C THR A 66 -25.47 38.09 30.86
N LYS A 67 -25.76 38.99 31.80
CA LYS A 67 -26.60 38.87 33.01
C LYS A 67 -27.89 38.03 32.82
N PRO A 68 -28.28 37.17 33.79
CA PRO A 68 -29.48 36.34 33.64
C PRO A 68 -30.78 37.13 33.85
N ALA A 69 -31.75 36.89 32.97
CA ALA A 69 -33.17 37.23 33.15
C ALA A 69 -33.92 35.99 33.71
N PRO A 70 -35.13 36.15 34.29
CA PRO A 70 -35.73 35.13 35.16
C PRO A 70 -36.18 33.88 34.41
N THR A 71 -36.00 32.73 35.05
CA THR A 71 -36.35 31.39 34.56
C THR A 71 -37.86 31.15 34.49
N VAL A 72 -38.34 30.69 33.34
CA VAL A 72 -39.62 29.97 33.19
C VAL A 72 -39.32 28.46 33.16
N PRO A 73 -40.02 27.60 33.90
CA PRO A 73 -39.76 26.16 33.91
C PRO A 73 -40.47 25.41 32.76
N GLY A 74 -39.76 24.48 32.10
CA GLY A 74 -40.39 23.28 31.52
C GLY A 74 -40.19 23.05 30.02
N ALA A 75 -39.15 22.28 29.66
CA ALA A 75 -39.19 21.35 28.53
C ALA A 75 -38.18 20.20 28.80
N PRO A 76 -38.57 18.92 28.68
CA PRO A 76 -37.65 17.81 28.89
C PRO A 76 -36.54 17.81 27.82
N ALA A 77 -35.30 17.56 28.24
CA ALA A 77 -34.16 17.44 27.35
C ALA A 77 -34.40 16.33 26.33
N ARG A 78 -34.36 16.68 25.05
CA ARG A 78 -34.42 15.73 23.94
C ARG A 78 -33.19 14.81 24.03
N ALA A 79 -33.41 13.50 23.99
CA ALA A 79 -32.34 12.51 23.95
C ALA A 79 -31.34 12.85 22.82
N PRO A 80 -30.03 12.57 22.99
CA PRO A 80 -29.06 12.74 21.92
C PRO A 80 -29.54 11.94 20.71
N GLN A 81 -29.84 12.62 19.61
CA GLN A 81 -30.08 11.91 18.35
C GLN A 81 -28.76 11.23 17.94
N PRO A 82 -28.79 9.97 17.49
CA PRO A 82 -27.60 9.36 16.89
C PRO A 82 -27.17 10.23 15.71
N SER A 83 -25.87 10.56 15.66
CA SER A 83 -25.24 11.21 14.51
C SER A 83 -25.62 10.47 13.22
N PRO A 84 -25.85 11.15 12.10
CA PRO A 84 -26.20 10.49 10.84
C PRO A 84 -25.13 9.43 10.51
N SER A 85 -25.53 8.16 10.55
CA SER A 85 -24.62 7.05 10.27
C SER A 85 -24.42 7.00 8.76
N ASN A 86 -23.37 7.66 8.29
CA ASN A 86 -23.05 7.64 6.88
C ASN A 86 -22.71 6.21 6.46
N LYS A 87 -23.61 5.59 5.68
CA LYS A 87 -23.41 4.29 5.05
C LYS A 87 -22.00 4.23 4.43
N PRO A 88 -21.18 3.20 4.70
CA PRO A 88 -19.84 3.13 4.14
C PRO A 88 -19.93 3.07 2.62
N GLN A 89 -18.98 3.65 1.90
CA GLN A 89 -18.89 3.61 0.44
C GLN A 89 -17.46 3.29 0.03
N ILE A 90 -17.29 2.38 -0.93
CA ILE A 90 -15.98 2.05 -1.49
C ILE A 90 -15.85 2.75 -2.84
N THR A 91 -14.80 3.54 -2.99
CA THR A 91 -14.47 4.28 -4.22
C THR A 91 -13.26 3.69 -4.94
N GLY A 92 -12.49 2.82 -4.28
CA GLY A 92 -11.34 2.18 -4.88
C GLY A 92 -10.82 1.00 -4.07
N VAL A 93 -10.05 0.15 -4.74
CA VAL A 93 -9.13 -0.78 -4.08
C VAL A 93 -7.75 -0.45 -4.64
N ASN A 94 -6.85 0.00 -3.78
CA ASN A 94 -5.45 0.05 -4.13
C ASN A 94 -4.90 -1.36 -3.92
N LEU A 95 -4.85 -2.09 -5.02
CA LEU A 95 -4.03 -3.27 -5.06
C LEU A 95 -2.59 -2.83 -5.09
N PRO A 96 -1.67 -3.68 -4.61
CA PRO A 96 -0.28 -3.47 -4.89
C PRO A 96 -0.08 -3.24 -6.40
N LEU A 97 -0.73 -4.00 -7.26
CA LEU A 97 -0.40 -3.95 -8.68
C LEU A 97 -1.40 -3.09 -9.48
N PRO A 98 -0.93 -2.20 -10.38
CA PRO A 98 -1.79 -1.52 -11.34
C PRO A 98 -2.35 -2.47 -12.41
N GLU A 99 -1.65 -3.59 -12.70
CA GLU A 99 -2.18 -4.74 -13.43
C GLU A 99 -2.00 -6.02 -12.61
N PRO A 100 -2.90 -6.29 -11.66
CA PRO A 100 -2.71 -7.34 -10.68
C PRO A 100 -2.86 -8.73 -11.31
N CYS A 101 -1.79 -9.52 -11.25
CA CYS A 101 -1.90 -10.96 -11.49
C CYS A 101 -2.24 -11.68 -10.20
N THR A 102 -2.77 -12.89 -10.35
CA THR A 102 -2.94 -13.79 -9.21
C THR A 102 -1.61 -14.02 -8.52
N SER A 103 -1.66 -14.03 -7.19
CA SER A 103 -0.50 -14.30 -6.34
C SER A 103 -0.89 -15.31 -5.28
N PRO A 104 -0.15 -16.43 -5.16
CA PRO A 104 -0.34 -17.35 -4.04
C PRO A 104 0.16 -16.76 -2.71
N ASN A 105 0.99 -15.72 -2.77
CA ASN A 105 1.49 -15.04 -1.59
C ASN A 105 0.47 -14.02 -1.09
N LYS A 106 0.24 -14.00 0.22
CA LYS A 106 -0.59 -12.98 0.85
C LYS A 106 0.10 -11.62 0.73
N GLN A 107 -0.70 -10.59 0.51
CA GLN A 107 -0.26 -9.22 0.36
C GLN A 107 -1.28 -8.27 1.01
N TRP A 108 -0.81 -7.12 1.45
CA TRP A 108 -1.69 -6.04 1.88
C TRP A 108 -2.31 -5.39 0.65
N ILE A 109 -3.62 -5.16 0.70
CA ILE A 109 -4.36 -4.31 -0.24
C ILE A 109 -5.09 -3.24 0.57
N SER A 110 -5.29 -2.06 0.00
CA SER A 110 -6.03 -0.98 0.66
C SER A 110 -7.40 -0.80 0.03
N ILE A 111 -8.43 -0.80 0.85
CA ILE A 111 -9.79 -0.48 0.45
C ILE A 111 -9.99 1.02 0.73
N ILE A 112 -10.26 1.78 -0.33
CA ILE A 112 -10.38 3.23 -0.29
C ILE A 112 -11.85 3.62 -0.40
N GLY A 113 -12.28 4.55 0.43
CA GLY A 113 -13.68 4.93 0.49
C GLY A 113 -14.00 6.02 1.49
N SER A 114 -15.18 5.94 2.07
CA SER A 114 -15.67 6.86 3.10
C SER A 114 -16.64 6.15 4.04
N GLY A 115 -16.78 6.68 5.26
CA GLY A 115 -17.73 6.16 6.24
C GLY A 115 -17.30 4.84 6.89
N PHE A 116 -16.03 4.45 6.77
CA PHE A 116 -15.49 3.31 7.51
C PHE A 116 -15.34 3.68 9.00
N VAL A 117 -15.47 2.70 9.87
CA VAL A 117 -15.32 2.87 11.32
C VAL A 117 -14.44 1.73 11.87
N PRO A 118 -13.88 1.87 13.09
CA PRO A 118 -13.22 0.74 13.74
C PRO A 118 -14.14 -0.48 13.79
N GLU A 119 -13.55 -1.67 13.68
CA GLU A 119 -14.25 -2.97 13.66
C GLU A 119 -15.15 -3.25 12.43
N SER A 120 -15.05 -2.43 11.37
CA SER A 120 -15.63 -2.76 10.07
C SER A 120 -15.11 -4.12 9.57
N LYS A 121 -16.01 -4.95 9.03
CA LYS A 121 -15.71 -6.25 8.44
C LYS A 121 -15.54 -6.13 6.94
N VAL A 122 -14.55 -6.82 6.39
CA VAL A 122 -14.30 -6.88 4.94
C VAL A 122 -14.67 -8.25 4.40
N THR A 123 -15.38 -8.28 3.28
CA THR A 123 -15.68 -9.48 2.52
C THR A 123 -15.16 -9.34 1.09
N LEU A 124 -14.39 -10.32 0.63
CA LEU A 124 -13.98 -10.47 -0.76
C LEU A 124 -14.76 -11.63 -1.41
N SER A 125 -15.16 -11.49 -2.66
CA SER A 125 -15.87 -12.55 -3.39
C SER A 125 -15.36 -12.70 -4.82
N ILE A 126 -15.40 -13.91 -5.35
CA ILE A 126 -15.18 -14.21 -6.78
C ILE A 126 -16.08 -15.36 -7.21
N GLY A 127 -16.87 -15.15 -8.27
CA GLY A 127 -17.91 -16.10 -8.66
C GLY A 127 -18.87 -16.38 -7.51
N SER A 128 -19.00 -17.65 -7.10
CA SER A 128 -19.79 -18.06 -5.93
C SER A 128 -18.99 -18.15 -4.62
N LYS A 129 -17.66 -17.94 -4.65
CA LYS A 129 -16.81 -18.03 -3.47
C LYS A 129 -16.84 -16.70 -2.71
N VAL A 130 -17.01 -16.78 -1.39
CA VAL A 130 -17.08 -15.64 -0.48
C VAL A 130 -16.06 -15.84 0.64
N TYR A 131 -15.26 -14.81 0.89
CA TYR A 131 -14.16 -14.80 1.85
C TYR A 131 -14.33 -13.63 2.81
N SER A 132 -14.77 -13.92 4.04
CA SER A 132 -14.72 -12.93 5.13
C SER A 132 -13.30 -12.83 5.65
N ILE A 133 -12.75 -11.62 5.68
CA ILE A 133 -11.38 -11.40 6.13
C ILE A 133 -11.36 -11.38 7.66
N PRO A 134 -10.51 -12.20 8.29
CA PRO A 134 -10.34 -12.18 9.74
C PRO A 134 -9.88 -10.82 10.28
N ALA A 135 -10.24 -10.52 11.54
CA ALA A 135 -9.90 -9.26 12.20
C ALA A 135 -8.38 -9.08 12.37
N ASP A 136 -7.62 -10.16 12.58
CA ASP A 136 -6.13 -10.14 12.65
C ASP A 136 -5.46 -9.86 11.29
N ARG A 137 -6.25 -9.67 10.24
CA ARG A 137 -5.81 -9.33 8.88
C ARG A 137 -6.56 -8.13 8.32
N THR A 138 -7.22 -7.35 9.16
CA THR A 138 -8.02 -6.19 8.79
C THR A 138 -7.64 -5.01 9.66
N ASP A 139 -6.91 -4.07 9.07
CA ASP A 139 -6.38 -2.90 9.77
C ASP A 139 -7.22 -1.67 9.40
N PHE A 140 -7.95 -1.15 10.39
CA PHE A 140 -8.60 0.14 10.24
C PHE A 140 -7.53 1.25 10.29
N VAL A 141 -7.29 1.89 9.15
CA VAL A 141 -6.30 2.99 9.04
C VAL A 141 -6.98 4.33 9.33
N SER A 142 -8.14 4.56 8.71
CA SER A 142 -8.90 5.81 8.85
C SER A 142 -10.34 5.64 8.35
N PRO A 143 -11.24 6.62 8.56
CA PRO A 143 -12.59 6.59 8.00
C PRO A 143 -12.66 6.48 6.46
N THR A 144 -11.53 6.62 5.77
CA THR A 144 -11.41 6.51 4.30
C THR A 144 -10.55 5.34 3.84
N GLN A 145 -9.95 4.56 4.74
CA GLN A 145 -9.06 3.46 4.39
C GLN A 145 -9.11 2.29 5.39
N ILE A 146 -9.25 1.08 4.85
CA ILE A 146 -9.02 -0.19 5.57
C ILE A 146 -8.01 -0.99 4.77
N ASP A 147 -6.95 -1.49 5.42
CA ASP A 147 -5.99 -2.39 4.79
C ASP A 147 -6.32 -3.84 5.15
N VAL A 148 -6.19 -4.76 4.19
CA VAL A 148 -6.40 -6.19 4.43
C VAL A 148 -5.27 -7.07 3.89
N TYR A 149 -4.88 -8.08 4.66
CA TYR A 149 -3.81 -9.02 4.31
C TYR A 149 -4.37 -10.32 3.70
N VAL A 150 -4.35 -10.41 2.36
CA VAL A 150 -5.10 -11.42 1.60
C VAL A 150 -4.26 -12.07 0.51
N GLY A 151 -4.55 -13.34 0.22
CA GLY A 151 -4.03 -14.03 -0.97
C GLY A 151 -5.10 -14.01 -2.05
N LEU A 152 -4.78 -13.45 -3.21
CA LEU A 152 -5.71 -13.32 -4.32
C LEU A 152 -5.29 -14.29 -5.43
N THR A 153 -5.74 -15.55 -5.30
CA THR A 153 -5.20 -16.68 -6.07
C THR A 153 -5.94 -16.97 -7.37
N ASP A 154 -7.19 -16.54 -7.48
CA ASP A 154 -8.06 -16.87 -8.59
C ASP A 154 -8.13 -15.69 -9.58
N PRO A 155 -7.90 -15.92 -10.89
CA PRO A 155 -7.99 -14.86 -11.89
C PRO A 155 -9.46 -14.50 -12.13
N GLY A 156 -9.70 -13.28 -12.58
CA GLY A 156 -11.04 -12.78 -12.90
C GLY A 156 -11.51 -11.67 -11.98
N THR A 157 -12.82 -11.40 -12.01
CA THR A 157 -13.43 -10.26 -11.33
C THR A 157 -13.73 -10.60 -9.88
N TRP A 158 -13.01 -9.93 -8.99
CA TRP A 158 -13.26 -9.91 -7.56
C TRP A 158 -14.18 -8.76 -7.20
N THR A 159 -14.97 -8.95 -6.15
CA THR A 159 -15.73 -7.87 -5.52
C THR A 159 -15.33 -7.74 -4.05
N VAL A 160 -15.33 -6.50 -3.55
CA VAL A 160 -15.14 -6.19 -2.14
C VAL A 160 -16.36 -5.48 -1.57
N GLN A 161 -16.68 -5.78 -0.31
CA GLN A 161 -17.69 -5.09 0.48
C GLN A 161 -17.19 -4.84 1.90
N VAL A 162 -17.49 -3.66 2.44
CA VAL A 162 -17.25 -3.31 3.85
C VAL A 162 -18.60 -3.29 4.57
N THR A 163 -18.67 -3.92 5.74
CA THR A 163 -19.82 -3.89 6.65
C THR A 163 -19.41 -3.28 7.98
N ASN A 164 -20.00 -2.15 8.35
CA ASN A 164 -19.77 -1.51 9.64
C ASN A 164 -20.48 -2.28 10.78
N PRO A 165 -20.10 -2.08 12.06
CA PRO A 165 -20.72 -2.77 13.20
C PRO A 165 -22.23 -2.52 13.36
N ASP A 166 -22.75 -1.42 12.82
CA ASP A 166 -24.18 -1.10 12.75
C ASP A 166 -24.93 -1.87 11.63
N ASN A 167 -24.25 -2.79 10.96
CA ASN A 167 -24.71 -3.59 9.82
C ASN A 167 -24.95 -2.79 8.53
N GLN A 168 -24.53 -1.52 8.46
CA GLN A 168 -24.54 -0.81 7.20
C GLN A 168 -23.45 -1.35 6.29
N GLN A 169 -23.84 -1.67 5.06
CA GLN A 169 -22.95 -2.22 4.05
C GLN A 169 -22.61 -1.20 2.98
N SER A 170 -21.41 -1.29 2.42
CA SER A 170 -21.03 -0.52 1.23
C SER A 170 -21.68 -1.05 -0.04
N ASN A 171 -21.51 -0.28 -1.12
CA ASN A 171 -21.59 -0.83 -2.48
C ASN A 171 -20.61 -2.01 -2.64
N LEU A 172 -20.90 -2.88 -3.61
CA LEU A 172 -19.92 -3.82 -4.14
C LEU A 172 -18.98 -3.08 -5.08
N PHE A 173 -17.69 -3.12 -4.79
CA PHE A 173 -16.67 -2.56 -5.68
C PHE A 173 -15.94 -3.70 -6.39
N SER A 174 -15.85 -3.62 -7.72
CA SER A 174 -15.24 -4.66 -8.55
C SER A 174 -13.82 -4.30 -8.97
N PHE A 175 -12.93 -5.28 -8.96
CA PHE A 175 -11.60 -5.19 -9.55
C PHE A 175 -11.24 -6.52 -10.21
N THR A 176 -10.31 -6.53 -11.16
CA THR A 176 -10.01 -7.74 -11.96
C THR A 176 -8.55 -8.14 -11.79
N LEU A 177 -8.32 -9.43 -11.59
CA LEU A 177 -7.00 -10.05 -11.61
C LEU A 177 -6.78 -10.81 -12.91
N LYS A 178 -5.56 -10.78 -13.43
CA LYS A 178 -5.14 -11.55 -14.61
C LYS A 178 -4.42 -12.85 -14.20
N ASP A 179 -4.40 -13.83 -15.09
CA ASP A 179 -3.47 -14.94 -14.97
C ASP A 179 -2.05 -14.49 -15.33
N PRO A 180 -1.01 -15.01 -14.64
CA PRO A 180 0.37 -14.85 -15.08
C PRO A 180 0.51 -15.30 -16.53
N LYS A 181 1.10 -14.45 -17.37
CA LYS A 181 1.39 -14.78 -18.76
C LYS A 181 2.89 -14.88 -18.93
N TYR A 182 3.35 -16.06 -19.34
CA TYR A 182 4.77 -16.32 -19.60
C TYR A 182 5.03 -16.28 -21.10
N ILE A 183 6.17 -15.71 -21.50
CA ILE A 183 6.71 -15.81 -22.86
C ILE A 183 8.00 -16.64 -22.87
N THR A 184 8.33 -17.19 -24.02
CA THR A 184 9.56 -17.96 -24.26
C THR A 184 10.78 -17.05 -24.45
N MET A 185 11.99 -17.59 -24.23
CA MET A 185 13.23 -16.84 -24.49
C MET A 185 13.37 -16.44 -25.96
N GLU A 186 12.80 -17.22 -26.89
CA GLU A 186 12.79 -16.89 -28.32
C GLU A 186 11.89 -15.69 -28.63
N GLU A 187 10.70 -15.61 -28.01
CA GLU A 187 9.84 -14.43 -28.11
C GLU A 187 10.52 -13.19 -27.52
N ALA A 188 11.12 -13.32 -26.33
CA ALA A 188 11.89 -12.24 -25.72
C ALA A 188 13.10 -11.82 -26.57
N ALA A 189 13.79 -12.78 -27.20
CA ALA A 189 14.90 -12.51 -28.11
C ALA A 189 14.45 -11.71 -29.34
N ARG A 190 13.28 -12.01 -29.92
CA ARG A 190 12.70 -11.18 -31.00
C ARG A 190 12.47 -9.74 -30.51
N TYR A 191 11.82 -9.56 -29.36
CA TYR A 191 11.59 -8.21 -28.82
C TYR A 191 12.89 -7.45 -28.51
N ALA A 192 13.92 -8.14 -28.01
CA ALA A 192 15.23 -7.53 -27.76
C ALA A 192 15.91 -7.09 -29.08
N LEU A 193 15.92 -7.94 -30.10
CA LEU A 193 16.48 -7.60 -31.41
C LEU A 193 15.70 -6.45 -32.08
N ASP A 194 14.37 -6.50 -32.03
CA ASP A 194 13.49 -5.45 -32.57
C ASP A 194 13.65 -4.11 -31.83
N ALA A 195 14.01 -4.15 -30.54
CA ALA A 195 14.31 -2.97 -29.74
C ALA A 195 15.66 -2.32 -30.08
N GLY A 196 16.55 -3.02 -30.80
CA GLY A 196 17.85 -2.52 -31.24
C GLY A 196 19.06 -3.14 -30.55
N PHE A 197 18.86 -4.11 -29.64
CA PHE A 197 19.99 -4.88 -29.10
C PHE A 197 20.61 -5.75 -30.20
N ASP A 198 21.94 -5.79 -30.25
CA ASP A 198 22.66 -6.60 -31.23
C ASP A 198 22.79 -8.07 -30.77
N LYS A 199 23.38 -8.91 -31.62
CA LYS A 199 23.60 -10.34 -31.33
C LYS A 199 24.42 -10.62 -30.06
N ASN A 200 25.19 -9.64 -29.57
CA ASN A 200 26.05 -9.79 -28.38
C ASN A 200 25.36 -9.29 -27.11
N THR A 201 24.52 -8.27 -27.24
CA THR A 201 23.84 -7.58 -26.13
C THR A 201 22.43 -8.11 -25.88
N ALA A 202 21.74 -8.62 -26.91
CA ALA A 202 20.42 -9.23 -26.79
C ALA A 202 20.40 -10.42 -25.80
N PRO A 203 21.38 -11.35 -25.80
CA PRO A 203 21.40 -12.43 -24.82
C PRO A 203 21.48 -11.93 -23.36
N ILE A 204 22.13 -10.78 -23.12
CA ILE A 204 22.27 -10.21 -21.77
C ILE A 204 20.90 -9.75 -21.26
N ILE A 205 20.18 -8.94 -22.04
CA ILE A 205 18.87 -8.42 -21.59
C ILE A 205 17.81 -9.51 -21.48
N VAL A 206 17.85 -10.53 -22.34
CA VAL A 206 16.96 -11.70 -22.23
C VAL A 206 17.29 -12.50 -20.96
N ALA A 207 18.56 -12.69 -20.63
CA ALA A 207 18.94 -13.37 -19.40
C ALA A 207 18.55 -12.57 -18.13
N ILE A 208 18.64 -11.24 -18.17
CA ILE A 208 18.13 -10.35 -17.12
C ILE A 208 16.62 -10.54 -16.97
N ALA A 209 15.85 -10.51 -18.06
CA ALA A 209 14.40 -10.74 -18.02
C ALA A 209 14.01 -12.06 -17.31
N TRP A 210 14.76 -13.14 -17.53
CA TRP A 210 14.54 -14.40 -16.80
C TRP A 210 14.93 -14.33 -15.33
N ALA A 211 16.03 -13.65 -15.00
CA ALA A 211 16.43 -13.47 -13.61
C ALA A 211 15.46 -12.58 -12.81
N GLU A 212 14.80 -11.63 -13.49
CA GLU A 212 13.85 -10.69 -12.90
C GLU A 212 12.45 -11.32 -12.72
N SER A 213 11.95 -12.03 -13.74
CA SER A 213 10.54 -12.46 -13.78
C SER A 213 10.30 -13.90 -14.20
N GLY A 214 11.34 -14.62 -14.62
CA GLY A 214 11.19 -15.95 -15.23
C GLY A 214 10.38 -15.95 -16.53
N GLY A 215 10.29 -14.80 -17.23
CA GLY A 215 9.50 -14.64 -18.46
C GLY A 215 8.04 -14.25 -18.24
N ASN A 216 7.63 -13.97 -16.99
CA ASN A 216 6.27 -13.51 -16.68
C ASN A 216 6.12 -12.02 -17.06
N ILE A 217 5.34 -11.73 -18.10
CA ILE A 217 5.13 -10.36 -18.59
C ILE A 217 4.27 -9.50 -17.66
N TYR A 218 3.58 -10.12 -16.71
CA TYR A 218 2.81 -9.44 -15.68
C TYR A 218 3.45 -9.52 -14.29
N ALA A 219 4.72 -9.97 -14.21
CA ALA A 219 5.45 -9.98 -12.95
C ALA A 219 5.50 -8.59 -12.35
N SER A 220 5.37 -8.51 -11.03
CA SER A 220 5.49 -7.24 -10.33
C SER A 220 5.71 -7.42 -8.85
N ASN A 221 6.48 -6.51 -8.28
CA ASN A 221 6.86 -6.53 -6.87
C ASN A 221 6.72 -5.13 -6.27
N TYR A 222 6.19 -5.07 -5.05
CA TYR A 222 6.13 -3.83 -4.29
C TYR A 222 7.40 -3.61 -3.52
N ASN A 223 7.94 -2.40 -3.61
CA ASN A 223 9.01 -1.95 -2.75
C ASN A 223 8.46 -0.98 -1.71
N ASN A 224 8.23 -1.51 -0.51
CA ASN A 224 7.82 -0.73 0.65
C ASN A 224 9.04 0.04 1.20
N GLY A 225 9.00 1.37 1.10
CA GLY A 225 10.06 2.28 1.53
C GLY A 225 9.67 3.73 1.23
N ASP A 226 10.54 4.70 1.52
CA ASP A 226 10.22 6.14 1.44
C ASP A 226 9.63 6.63 0.11
N LYS A 227 9.83 5.85 -0.97
CA LYS A 227 9.41 6.20 -2.33
C LYS A 227 8.16 5.45 -2.81
N ASN A 228 7.75 4.37 -2.13
CA ASN A 228 6.65 3.47 -2.50
C ASN A 228 6.59 3.19 -4.01
N SER A 229 7.35 2.19 -4.48
CA SER A 229 7.55 1.95 -5.92
C SER A 229 7.21 0.53 -6.35
N TRP A 230 6.97 0.37 -7.66
CA TRP A 230 6.64 -0.90 -8.30
C TRP A 230 7.72 -1.31 -9.28
N ASP A 231 8.23 -2.53 -9.14
CA ASP A 231 8.95 -3.19 -10.22
C ASP A 231 7.93 -3.89 -11.12
N ARG A 232 7.97 -3.63 -12.44
CA ARG A 232 6.86 -3.94 -13.35
C ARG A 232 7.30 -4.72 -14.58
N GLY A 233 6.51 -5.74 -14.90
CA GLY A 233 6.61 -6.56 -16.10
C GLY A 233 7.85 -7.46 -16.15
N ILE A 234 8.10 -7.99 -17.35
CA ILE A 234 9.13 -9.01 -17.61
C ILE A 234 10.55 -8.57 -17.19
N LEU A 235 10.80 -7.26 -17.23
CA LEU A 235 12.10 -6.64 -16.92
C LEU A 235 12.13 -5.92 -15.57
N GLN A 236 11.05 -6.02 -14.78
CA GLN A 236 10.96 -5.41 -13.45
C GLN A 236 11.34 -3.92 -13.44
N ILE A 237 10.82 -3.14 -14.40
CA ILE A 237 11.15 -1.71 -14.55
C ILE A 237 10.48 -0.91 -13.43
N ASN A 238 11.30 -0.30 -12.57
CA ASN A 238 10.84 0.41 -11.39
C ASN A 238 10.06 1.70 -11.71
N SER A 239 8.90 1.92 -11.07
CA SER A 239 8.02 3.07 -11.32
C SER A 239 8.51 4.40 -10.76
N TYR A 240 9.41 4.37 -9.77
CA TYR A 240 9.97 5.58 -9.17
C TYR A 240 11.25 6.03 -9.90
N TRP A 241 12.11 5.08 -10.25
CA TRP A 241 13.37 5.35 -10.96
C TRP A 241 13.18 5.56 -12.46
N HIS A 242 12.14 4.96 -13.05
CA HIS A 242 11.75 5.13 -14.45
C HIS A 242 10.30 5.62 -14.59
N PRO A 243 9.97 6.83 -14.09
CA PRO A 243 8.62 7.38 -14.19
C PRO A 243 8.21 7.66 -15.65
N GLU A 244 9.17 7.74 -16.58
CA GLU A 244 8.94 7.84 -18.02
C GLU A 244 8.31 6.57 -18.63
N VAL A 245 8.39 5.43 -17.93
CA VAL A 245 7.79 4.18 -18.38
C VAL A 245 6.43 4.01 -17.72
N SER A 246 5.37 4.08 -18.53
CA SER A 246 4.00 3.84 -18.06
C SER A 246 3.80 2.39 -17.62
N ASN A 247 2.75 2.11 -16.84
CA ASN A 247 2.43 0.71 -16.49
C ASN A 247 2.12 -0.11 -17.74
N GLU A 248 1.36 0.45 -18.67
CA GLU A 248 1.03 -0.23 -19.93
C GLU A 248 2.27 -0.62 -20.74
N ASP A 249 3.27 0.28 -20.80
CA ASP A 249 4.53 -0.01 -21.47
C ASP A 249 5.39 -1.03 -20.71
N ALA A 250 5.41 -0.98 -19.38
CA ALA A 250 6.19 -1.93 -18.59
C ALA A 250 5.63 -3.37 -18.68
N PHE A 251 4.30 -3.52 -18.77
CA PHE A 251 3.63 -4.82 -18.90
C PHE A 251 3.47 -5.31 -20.35
N ASN A 252 3.75 -4.46 -21.34
CA ASN A 252 3.83 -4.86 -22.74
C ASN A 252 5.28 -5.28 -23.08
N PRO A 253 5.56 -6.55 -23.40
CA PRO A 253 6.94 -7.02 -23.56
C PRO A 253 7.70 -6.28 -24.67
N ALA A 254 7.06 -5.98 -25.81
CA ALA A 254 7.71 -5.24 -26.89
C ALA A 254 8.14 -3.83 -26.43
N LYS A 255 7.26 -3.13 -25.71
CA LYS A 255 7.55 -1.79 -25.17
C LYS A 255 8.56 -1.83 -24.04
N ALA A 256 8.49 -2.83 -23.16
CA ALA A 256 9.44 -3.03 -22.08
C ALA A 256 10.87 -3.21 -22.62
N PHE A 257 11.08 -4.03 -23.65
CA PHE A 257 12.39 -4.19 -24.28
C PHE A 257 12.87 -2.91 -24.99
N GLN A 258 11.97 -2.13 -25.62
CA GLN A 258 12.32 -0.81 -26.18
C GLN A 258 12.79 0.18 -25.11
N HIS A 259 12.12 0.23 -23.97
CA HIS A 259 12.55 1.06 -22.84
C HIS A 259 13.85 0.55 -22.23
N ALA A 260 14.00 -0.77 -22.08
CA ALA A 260 15.24 -1.35 -21.58
C ALA A 260 16.45 -1.04 -22.47
N TYR A 261 16.27 -0.96 -23.79
CA TYR A 261 17.32 -0.52 -24.70
C TYR A 261 17.77 0.92 -24.40
N ARG A 262 16.84 1.83 -24.11
CA ARG A 262 17.14 3.22 -23.74
C ARG A 262 17.80 3.29 -22.36
N ILE A 263 17.22 2.63 -21.36
CA ILE A 263 17.72 2.56 -19.99
C ILE A 263 19.15 2.02 -19.97
N SER A 264 19.43 1.01 -20.79
CA SER A 264 20.76 0.40 -20.89
C SER A 264 21.77 1.17 -21.75
N LYS A 265 21.49 2.43 -22.09
CA LYS A 265 22.32 3.27 -22.98
C LYS A 265 22.63 2.56 -24.29
N ALA A 266 21.57 2.13 -24.99
CA ALA A 266 21.65 1.37 -26.23
C ALA A 266 22.41 0.03 -26.09
N GLY A 267 22.21 -0.67 -24.95
CA GLY A 267 22.82 -1.97 -24.66
C GLY A 267 24.29 -1.93 -24.23
N THR A 268 24.81 -0.76 -23.82
CA THR A 268 26.19 -0.61 -23.35
C THR A 268 26.34 -0.66 -21.84
N ASP A 269 25.25 -0.52 -21.07
CA ASP A 269 25.27 -0.45 -19.61
C ASP A 269 24.04 -1.10 -18.98
N PHE A 270 24.18 -2.27 -18.36
CA PHE A 270 23.06 -3.03 -17.78
C PHE A 270 22.94 -2.87 -16.25
N ARG A 271 23.66 -1.92 -15.65
CA ARG A 271 23.78 -1.80 -14.19
C ARG A 271 22.51 -1.30 -13.48
N GLU A 272 21.49 -0.85 -14.22
CA GLU A 272 20.18 -0.50 -13.64
C GLU A 272 19.45 -1.74 -13.09
N TRP A 273 19.80 -2.96 -13.55
CA TRP A 273 19.22 -4.20 -13.04
C TRP A 273 20.10 -4.84 -11.98
N ASN A 274 19.56 -5.02 -10.76
CA ASN A 274 20.30 -5.66 -9.68
C ASN A 274 20.66 -7.12 -10.00
N THR A 275 19.86 -7.82 -10.81
CA THR A 275 20.18 -9.18 -11.29
C THR A 275 21.42 -9.25 -12.19
N PHE A 276 21.83 -8.13 -12.79
CA PHE A 276 23.08 -7.98 -13.52
C PHE A 276 24.29 -7.74 -12.60
N ASN A 277 24.07 -7.09 -11.45
CA ASN A 277 25.14 -6.68 -10.54
C ASN A 277 25.43 -7.69 -9.42
N THR A 278 24.41 -8.45 -8.97
CA THR A 278 24.46 -9.13 -7.66
C THR A 278 24.19 -10.64 -7.74
N PRO A 279 24.96 -11.46 -7.02
CA PRO A 279 26.21 -11.10 -6.32
C PRO A 279 27.34 -10.74 -7.34
N PRO A 280 28.32 -9.90 -6.97
CA PRO A 280 29.30 -9.37 -7.93
C PRO A 280 30.16 -10.42 -8.66
N ASP A 281 30.45 -11.54 -8.00
CA ASP A 281 31.22 -12.66 -8.51
C ASP A 281 30.40 -13.58 -9.43
N ASN A 282 29.12 -13.79 -9.08
CA ASN A 282 28.22 -14.64 -9.84
C ASN A 282 26.81 -14.03 -9.99
N PRO A 283 26.66 -12.95 -10.80
CA PRO A 283 25.38 -12.27 -10.93
C PRO A 283 24.27 -13.20 -11.41
N LYS A 284 23.07 -13.01 -10.87
CA LYS A 284 21.91 -13.91 -11.09
C LYS A 284 21.62 -14.18 -12.56
N TYR A 285 21.73 -13.18 -13.44
CA TYR A 285 21.44 -13.32 -14.87
C TYR A 285 22.31 -14.38 -15.57
N LYS A 286 23.54 -14.62 -15.10
CA LYS A 286 24.47 -15.56 -15.74
C LYS A 286 23.92 -16.98 -15.82
N ARG A 287 23.05 -17.38 -14.88
CA ARG A 287 22.38 -18.70 -14.87
C ARG A 287 21.49 -18.93 -16.10
N TYR A 288 21.04 -17.87 -16.74
CA TYR A 288 20.15 -17.90 -17.90
C TYR A 288 20.86 -17.52 -19.20
N LEU A 289 22.12 -17.10 -19.13
CA LEU A 289 22.83 -16.49 -20.25
C LEU A 289 23.05 -17.46 -21.42
N ASP A 290 23.35 -18.73 -21.15
CA ASP A 290 23.60 -19.70 -22.23
C ASP A 290 22.30 -20.07 -22.97
N ALA A 291 21.20 -20.27 -22.24
CA ALA A 291 19.88 -20.46 -22.85
C ALA A 291 19.43 -19.22 -23.65
N ALA A 292 19.73 -18.01 -23.15
CA ALA A 292 19.45 -16.78 -23.88
C ALA A 292 20.27 -16.64 -25.17
N LYS A 293 21.55 -17.05 -25.17
CA LYS A 293 22.39 -17.07 -26.38
C LYS A 293 21.85 -18.04 -27.43
N GLU A 294 21.39 -19.21 -26.99
CA GLU A 294 20.77 -20.21 -27.87
C GLU A 294 19.50 -19.64 -28.52
N ALA A 295 18.59 -19.07 -27.73
CA ALA A 295 17.37 -18.46 -28.22
C ALA A 295 17.62 -17.32 -29.23
N VAL A 296 18.57 -16.42 -28.95
CA VAL A 296 18.95 -15.35 -29.88
C VAL A 296 19.55 -15.92 -31.17
N SER A 297 20.38 -16.97 -31.07
CA SER A 297 20.96 -17.62 -32.24
C SER A 297 19.90 -18.31 -33.12
N HIS A 298 18.90 -18.94 -32.50
CA HIS A 298 17.74 -19.51 -33.20
C HIS A 298 16.94 -18.44 -33.93
N VAL A 299 16.64 -17.32 -33.29
CA VAL A 299 15.92 -16.22 -33.94
C VAL A 299 16.69 -15.68 -35.15
N ILE A 300 17.98 -15.38 -34.99
CA ILE A 300 18.82 -14.83 -36.09
C ILE A 300 18.96 -15.82 -37.25
N SER A 301 19.12 -17.12 -36.96
CA SER A 301 19.25 -18.15 -38.00
C SER A 301 17.93 -18.46 -38.71
N GLY A 302 16.81 -18.36 -38.00
CA GLY A 302 15.47 -18.51 -38.57
C GLY A 302 15.08 -17.38 -39.54
N THR A 303 15.55 -16.16 -39.33
CA THR A 303 15.32 -15.01 -40.23
C THR A 303 16.10 -15.11 -41.55
N ARG A 304 17.10 -16.01 -41.65
CA ARG A 304 17.94 -16.17 -42.84
C ARG A 304 17.44 -17.24 -43.83
N ARG A 305 16.27 -17.83 -43.57
CA ARG A 305 15.58 -18.76 -44.47
C ARG A 305 14.42 -18.04 -45.16
#